data_AF-A0A7S2YYS4-F1
#
_entry.id   AF-A0A7S2YYS4-F1
#
_cell.length_a   1.000
_cell.length_b   1.000
_cell.length_c   1.000
_cell.angle_alpha   90.00
_cell.angle_beta   90.00
_cell.angle_gamma   90.00
#
_symmetry.space_group_name_H-M   'P 1'
#
loop_
_entity.id
_entity.type
_entity.pdbx_description
1 polymer ?
#
loop_
_entity_poly.entity_id
_entity_poly.type
_entity_poly.pdbx_seq_one_letter_code
_entity_poly.pdbx_strand_id
1 'polypeptide(L)'
;ATMAREAVLALLREAHETSDQKGKVEAYLKAIDAAIAGDPGAAEDAVVEDCTEVIKQVLSPDVSQWVSRDALQHFSAALPKLPGPARQRVAERTLDLVQPRAVNFEEQVALVREQLSALLEAQGEW
;
A
#
# COMPACT_ATOMS: atom_id res chain seq x y z
N ALA A 1 1.16 -12.82 16.75
CA ALA A 1 1.11 -11.79 15.71
C ALA A 1 2.00 -10.64 16.17
N THR A 2 2.63 -9.92 15.24
CA THR A 2 3.46 -8.74 15.53
C THR A 2 2.56 -7.55 15.88
N MET A 3 3.05 -6.57 16.66
CA MET A 3 2.22 -5.43 17.08
C MET A 3 1.81 -4.57 15.87
N ALA A 4 2.71 -4.40 14.90
CA ALA A 4 2.40 -3.73 13.64
C ALA A 4 1.26 -4.43 12.89
N ARG A 5 1.29 -5.76 12.78
CA ARG A 5 0.23 -6.55 12.12
C ARG A 5 -1.12 -6.33 12.79
N GLU A 6 -1.16 -6.37 14.12
CA GLU A 6 -2.39 -6.15 14.88
C GLU A 6 -2.93 -4.73 14.69
N ALA A 7 -2.06 -3.73 14.66
CA ALA A 7 -2.43 -2.34 14.38
C ALA A 7 -3.00 -2.18 12.96
N VAL A 8 -2.34 -2.75 11.94
CA VAL A 8 -2.82 -2.77 10.55
C VAL A 8 -4.22 -3.38 10.48
N LEU A 9 -4.42 -4.56 11.05
CA LEU A 9 -5.71 -5.23 11.03
C LEU A 9 -6.79 -4.46 11.79
N ALA A 10 -6.45 -3.79 12.89
CA ALA A 10 -7.39 -2.95 13.64
C ALA A 10 -7.83 -1.73 12.81
N LEU A 11 -6.90 -1.04 12.14
CA LEU A 11 -7.19 0.12 11.30
C LEU A 11 -7.99 -0.25 10.04
N LEU A 12 -7.74 -1.43 9.47
CA LEU A 12 -8.55 -1.96 8.37
C LEU A 12 -9.98 -2.27 8.82
N ARG A 13 -10.19 -2.79 10.04
CA ARG A 13 -11.54 -2.96 10.60
C ARG A 13 -12.22 -1.60 10.81
N GLU A 14 -11.52 -0.62 11.36
CA GLU A 14 -12.03 0.75 11.52
C GLU A 14 -12.47 1.34 10.18
N ALA A 15 -11.69 1.16 9.10
CA ALA A 15 -12.04 1.62 7.76
C ALA A 15 -13.33 0.96 7.21
N HIS A 16 -13.59 -0.30 7.55
CA HIS A 16 -14.82 -0.99 7.15
C HIS A 16 -16.05 -0.54 7.94
N GLU A 17 -15.88 -0.29 9.25
CA GLU A 17 -16.98 0.10 10.15
C GLU A 17 -17.35 1.58 10.02
N THR A 18 -16.41 2.42 9.60
CA THR A 18 -16.64 3.86 9.42
C THR A 18 -17.62 4.11 8.28
N SER A 19 -18.67 4.89 8.51
CA SER A 19 -19.66 5.23 7.47
C SER A 19 -19.29 6.49 6.67
N ASP A 20 -18.49 7.39 7.25
CA ASP A 20 -18.01 8.62 6.62
C ASP A 20 -16.80 8.39 5.70
N GLN A 21 -16.84 8.97 4.50
CA GLN A 21 -15.78 8.76 3.50
C GLN A 21 -14.43 9.34 3.94
N LYS A 22 -14.44 10.49 4.65
CA LYS A 22 -13.20 11.12 5.11
C LYS A 22 -12.55 10.29 6.23
N GLY A 23 -13.35 9.81 7.18
CA GLY A 23 -12.87 8.87 8.21
C GLY A 23 -12.32 7.57 7.62
N LYS A 24 -12.95 7.03 6.56
CA LYS A 24 -12.41 5.87 5.83
C LYS A 24 -11.02 6.15 5.24
N VAL A 25 -10.85 7.30 4.59
CA VAL A 25 -9.53 7.72 4.08
C VAL A 25 -8.52 7.74 5.23
N GLU A 26 -8.81 8.47 6.31
CA GLU A 26 -7.91 8.60 7.45
C GLU A 26 -7.51 7.24 8.05
N ALA A 27 -8.44 6.30 8.15
CA ALA A 27 -8.15 4.93 8.62
C ALA A 27 -7.23 4.17 7.66
N TYR A 28 -7.44 4.26 6.34
CA TYR A 28 -6.55 3.66 5.35
C TYR A 28 -5.16 4.29 5.35
N LEU A 29 -5.04 5.61 5.46
CA LEU A 29 -3.74 6.30 5.54
C LEU A 29 -2.94 5.82 6.74
N LYS A 30 -3.58 5.71 7.92
CA LYS A 30 -2.94 5.15 9.12
C LYS A 30 -2.54 3.69 8.92
N ALA A 31 -3.38 2.87 8.27
CA ALA A 31 -3.08 1.47 8.01
C ALA A 31 -1.86 1.33 7.08
N ILE A 32 -1.77 2.18 6.06
CA ILE A 32 -0.61 2.27 5.16
C ILE A 32 0.65 2.64 5.93
N ASP A 33 0.59 3.69 6.76
CA ASP A 33 1.75 4.14 7.53
C ASP A 33 2.22 3.06 8.53
N ALA A 34 1.30 2.35 9.18
CA ALA A 34 1.61 1.24 10.07
C ALA A 34 2.25 0.06 9.32
N ALA A 35 1.72 -0.30 8.14
CA ALA A 35 2.25 -1.39 7.32
C ALA A 35 3.66 -1.08 6.80
N ILE A 36 3.90 0.15 6.37
CA ILE A 36 5.21 0.60 5.86
C ILE A 36 6.24 0.72 6.99
N ALA A 37 5.83 1.20 8.16
CA ALA A 37 6.72 1.31 9.32
C ALA A 37 7.17 -0.09 9.81
N GLY A 38 6.24 -1.05 9.86
CA GLY A 38 6.49 -2.39 10.37
C GLY A 38 6.96 -2.39 11.83
N ASP A 39 7.31 -3.58 12.35
CA ASP A 39 7.98 -3.70 13.65
C ASP A 39 9.51 -3.70 13.47
N PRO A 40 10.27 -3.13 14.42
CA PRO A 40 11.73 -3.24 14.41
C PRO A 40 12.18 -4.71 14.40
N GLY A 41 12.95 -5.11 13.38
CA GLY A 41 13.40 -6.49 13.21
C GLY A 41 12.34 -7.45 12.68
N ALA A 42 11.19 -6.95 12.20
CA ALA A 42 10.22 -7.76 11.47
C ALA A 42 10.87 -8.39 10.23
N ALA A 43 10.44 -9.60 9.91
CA ALA A 43 10.82 -10.23 8.66
C ALA A 43 10.29 -9.39 7.48
N GLU A 44 11.08 -9.30 6.43
CA GLU A 44 10.70 -8.59 5.19
C GLU A 44 9.34 -9.07 4.67
N ASP A 45 9.11 -10.38 4.66
CA ASP A 45 7.86 -10.99 4.22
C ASP A 45 6.63 -10.47 4.98
N ALA A 46 6.77 -10.17 6.28
CA ALA A 46 5.67 -9.65 7.08
C ALA A 46 5.27 -8.23 6.63
N VAL A 47 6.25 -7.36 6.35
CA VAL A 47 6.01 -6.01 5.83
C VAL A 47 5.39 -6.06 4.44
N VAL A 48 5.87 -6.97 3.59
CA VAL A 48 5.31 -7.20 2.25
C VAL A 48 3.86 -7.68 2.34
N GLU A 49 3.56 -8.63 3.23
CA GLU A 49 2.22 -9.14 3.46
C GLU A 49 1.27 -8.05 3.98
N ASP A 50 1.71 -7.25 4.94
CA ASP A 50 0.93 -6.15 5.51
C ASP A 50 0.59 -5.08 4.46
N CYS A 51 1.58 -4.61 3.70
CA CYS A 51 1.35 -3.67 2.60
C CYS A 51 0.37 -4.26 1.58
N THR A 52 0.58 -5.52 1.18
CA THR A 52 -0.27 -6.22 0.21
C THR A 52 -1.71 -6.31 0.68
N GLU A 53 -1.93 -6.63 1.96
CA GLU A 53 -3.27 -6.75 2.52
C GLU A 53 -3.99 -5.40 2.53
N VAL A 54 -3.30 -4.33 2.94
CA VAL A 54 -3.86 -2.96 2.91
C VAL A 54 -4.27 -2.58 1.49
N ILE A 55 -3.42 -2.81 0.48
CA ILE A 55 -3.74 -2.50 -0.92
C ILE A 55 -4.96 -3.28 -1.41
N LYS A 56 -5.08 -4.56 -1.08
CA LYS A 56 -6.25 -5.37 -1.46
C LYS A 56 -7.54 -4.78 -0.90
N GLN A 57 -7.54 -4.36 0.36
CA GLN A 57 -8.72 -3.74 0.98
C GLN A 57 -9.04 -2.39 0.32
N VAL A 58 -8.03 -1.55 0.08
CA VAL A 58 -8.17 -0.27 -0.62
C VAL A 58 -8.76 -0.44 -2.03
N LEU A 59 -8.39 -1.50 -2.73
CA LEU A 59 -8.87 -1.82 -4.09
C LEU A 59 -10.19 -2.60 -4.12
N SER A 60 -10.73 -2.97 -2.95
CA SER A 60 -12.01 -3.68 -2.83
C SER A 60 -13.12 -2.91 -3.57
N PRO A 61 -14.05 -3.61 -4.24
CA PRO A 61 -15.22 -2.97 -4.85
C PRO A 61 -16.11 -2.24 -3.84
N ASP A 62 -16.02 -2.58 -2.55
CA ASP A 62 -16.78 -1.95 -1.46
C ASP A 62 -16.22 -0.56 -1.06
N VAL A 63 -15.02 -0.23 -1.54
CA VAL A 63 -14.37 1.07 -1.31
C VAL A 63 -14.64 1.98 -2.51
N SER A 64 -15.09 3.20 -2.22
CA SER A 64 -15.36 4.17 -3.27
C SER A 64 -14.07 4.56 -3.99
N GLN A 65 -14.18 4.85 -5.29
CA GLN A 65 -13.01 5.22 -6.10
C GLN A 65 -12.26 6.43 -5.56
N TRP A 66 -12.97 7.40 -4.95
CA TRP A 66 -12.34 8.57 -4.35
C TRP A 66 -11.46 8.18 -3.15
N VAL A 67 -11.96 7.33 -2.24
CA VAL A 67 -11.19 6.80 -1.11
C VAL A 67 -9.99 5.98 -1.60
N SER A 68 -10.21 5.09 -2.57
CA SER A 68 -9.13 4.26 -3.13
C SER A 68 -8.02 5.09 -3.76
N ARG A 69 -8.37 6.15 -4.51
CA ARG A 69 -7.38 7.04 -5.14
C ARG A 69 -6.53 7.76 -4.12
N ASP A 70 -7.14 8.33 -3.09
CA ASP A 70 -6.41 9.08 -2.06
C ASP A 70 -5.48 8.17 -1.26
N ALA A 71 -5.98 7.00 -0.85
CA ALA A 71 -5.17 6.00 -0.15
C ALA A 71 -4.03 5.46 -1.02
N LEU A 72 -4.27 5.12 -2.30
CA LEU A 72 -3.21 4.66 -3.21
C LEU A 72 -2.20 5.77 -3.50
N GLN A 73 -2.62 7.03 -3.61
CA GLN A 73 -1.72 8.15 -3.81
C GLN A 73 -0.75 8.30 -2.63
N HIS A 74 -1.27 8.22 -1.40
CA HIS A 74 -0.44 8.25 -0.20
C HIS A 74 0.49 7.04 -0.13
N PHE A 75 -0.02 5.85 -0.43
CA PHE A 75 0.77 4.63 -0.48
C PHE A 75 1.94 4.75 -1.46
N SER A 76 1.67 5.16 -2.70
CA SER A 76 2.70 5.34 -3.72
C SER A 76 3.73 6.39 -3.32
N ALA A 77 3.35 7.45 -2.61
CA ALA A 77 4.29 8.45 -2.10
C ALA A 77 5.13 7.94 -0.91
N ALA A 78 4.60 7.02 -0.11
CA ALA A 78 5.27 6.42 1.04
C ALA A 78 6.14 5.20 0.68
N LEU A 79 5.91 4.58 -0.48
CA LEU A 79 6.63 3.40 -0.98
C LEU A 79 8.17 3.52 -0.93
N PRO A 80 8.81 4.68 -1.22
CA PRO A 80 10.26 4.82 -1.11
C PRO A 80 10.83 4.66 0.31
N LYS A 81 10.00 4.72 1.35
CA LYS A 81 10.40 4.51 2.76
C LYS A 81 10.73 3.05 3.05
N LEU A 82 10.25 2.11 2.23
CA LEU A 82 10.56 0.69 2.37
C LEU A 82 12.01 0.39 1.96
N PRO A 83 12.67 -0.60 2.58
CA PRO A 83 13.98 -1.08 2.16
C PRO A 83 13.91 -1.71 0.76
N GLY A 84 15.00 -1.63 -0.02
CA GLY A 84 15.03 -2.01 -1.44
C GLY A 84 14.33 -3.34 -1.80
N PRO A 85 14.68 -4.47 -1.16
CA PRO A 85 14.03 -5.75 -1.45
C PRO A 85 12.52 -5.77 -1.18
N ALA A 86 12.07 -5.26 -0.02
CA ALA A 86 10.65 -5.14 0.30
C ALA A 86 9.94 -4.19 -0.67
N ARG A 87 10.57 -3.05 -0.97
CA ARG A 87 10.06 -2.01 -1.86
C ARG A 87 9.76 -2.58 -3.25
N GLN A 88 10.70 -3.35 -3.82
CA GLN A 88 10.52 -4.00 -5.12
C GLN A 88 9.31 -4.93 -5.11
N ARG A 89 9.28 -5.88 -4.17
CA ARG A 89 8.21 -6.89 -4.09
C ARG A 89 6.84 -6.25 -3.86
N VAL A 90 6.78 -5.22 -3.02
CA VAL A 90 5.56 -4.47 -2.75
C VAL A 90 5.11 -3.68 -3.99
N ALA A 91 6.03 -3.03 -4.71
CA ALA A 91 5.72 -2.30 -5.94
C ALA A 91 5.14 -3.24 -7.01
N GLU A 92 5.82 -4.36 -7.28
CA GLU A 92 5.37 -5.40 -8.22
C GLU A 92 3.98 -5.92 -7.84
N ARG A 93 3.78 -6.24 -6.56
CA ARG A 93 2.49 -6.74 -6.07
C ARG A 93 1.38 -5.70 -6.17
N THR A 94 1.69 -4.43 -5.95
CA THR A 94 0.73 -3.33 -6.10
C THR A 94 0.29 -3.22 -7.56
N LEU A 95 1.24 -3.29 -8.51
CA LEU A 95 0.95 -3.24 -9.94
C LEU A 95 0.08 -4.42 -10.39
N ASP A 96 0.35 -5.62 -9.91
CA ASP A 96 -0.49 -6.80 -10.18
C ASP A 96 -1.93 -6.61 -9.69
N LEU A 97 -2.09 -6.09 -8.46
CA LEU A 97 -3.39 -5.92 -7.83
C LEU A 97 -4.22 -4.82 -8.49
N VAL A 98 -3.60 -3.72 -8.89
CA VAL A 98 -4.29 -2.57 -9.51
C VAL A 98 -4.60 -2.81 -10.99
N GLN A 99 -3.89 -3.74 -11.65
CA GLN A 99 -3.99 -3.99 -13.09
C GLN A 99 -5.42 -4.10 -13.65
N PRO A 100 -6.38 -4.82 -13.01
CA PRO A 100 -7.75 -4.91 -13.51
C PRO A 100 -8.50 -3.57 -13.60
N ARG A 101 -8.05 -2.57 -12.84
CA ARG A 101 -8.63 -1.23 -12.76
C ARG A 101 -7.60 -0.14 -13.03
N ALA A 102 -6.49 -0.45 -13.72
CA ALA A 102 -5.37 0.48 -13.89
C ALA A 102 -5.77 1.83 -14.49
N VAL A 103 -6.73 1.84 -15.42
CA VAL A 103 -7.29 3.07 -16.03
C VAL A 103 -7.93 4.01 -15.00
N ASN A 104 -8.46 3.47 -13.89
CA ASN A 104 -9.04 4.31 -12.84
C ASN A 104 -7.97 4.95 -11.94
N PHE A 105 -6.73 4.45 -11.99
CA PHE A 105 -5.63 4.78 -11.07
C PHE A 105 -4.33 5.09 -11.84
N GLU A 106 -4.44 5.66 -13.05
CA GLU A 106 -3.30 5.86 -13.96
C GLU A 106 -2.15 6.64 -13.32
N GLU A 107 -2.46 7.71 -12.57
CA GLU A 107 -1.46 8.51 -11.87
C GLU A 107 -0.71 7.70 -10.81
N GLN A 108 -1.43 6.91 -10.01
CA GLN A 108 -0.83 6.08 -8.96
C GLN A 108 0.02 4.95 -9.57
N VAL A 109 -0.46 4.35 -10.67
CA VAL A 109 0.28 3.32 -11.42
C VAL A 109 1.56 3.90 -12.02
N ALA A 110 1.49 5.08 -12.63
CA ALA A 110 2.65 5.75 -13.20
C ALA A 110 3.71 6.01 -12.12
N LEU A 111 3.31 6.53 -10.96
CA LEU A 111 4.21 6.79 -9.84
C LEU A 111 4.88 5.53 -9.30
N VAL A 112 4.14 4.42 -9.13
CA VAL A 112 4.73 3.14 -8.70
C VAL A 112 5.71 2.60 -9.73
N ARG A 113 5.39 2.70 -11.03
CA ARG A 113 6.27 2.26 -12.11
C ARG A 113 7.56 3.08 -12.16
N GLU A 114 7.47 4.40 -12.06
CA GLU A 114 8.64 5.28 -12.04
C GLU A 114 9.59 4.91 -10.89
N GLN A 115 9.04 4.70 -9.68
CA GLN A 115 9.83 4.32 -8.52
C GLN A 115 10.43 2.91 -8.64
N LEU A 116 9.69 1.95 -9.21
CA LEU A 116 10.19 0.60 -9.46
C LEU A 116 11.33 0.64 -10.49
N SER A 117 11.16 1.37 -11.59
CA SER A 117 12.20 1.55 -12.60
C SER A 117 13.46 2.18 -12.02
N ALA A 118 13.33 3.24 -11.22
CA ALA A 118 14.48 3.87 -10.55
C ALA A 118 15.18 2.92 -9.54
N LEU A 119 14.43 2.03 -8.89
CA LEU A 119 15.00 1.01 -8.00
C LEU A 119 15.79 -0.05 -8.79
N LEU A 120 15.22 -0.57 -9.88
CA LEU A 120 15.86 -1.59 -10.72
C LEU A 120 17.11 -1.04 -11.39
N GLU A 121 17.06 0.20 -11.90
CA GLU A 121 18.22 0.89 -12.46
C GLU A 121 19.36 1.02 -11.43
N ALA A 122 19.03 1.39 -10.18
CA ALA A 122 20.01 1.46 -9.10
C ALA A 122 20.61 0.09 -8.71
N GLN A 123 19.93 -1.02 -9.02
CA GLN A 123 20.42 -2.39 -8.86
C GLN A 123 21.21 -2.88 -10.09
N GLY A 124 21.25 -2.10 -11.18
CA GLY A 124 21.90 -2.48 -12.44
C GLY A 124 21.04 -3.37 -13.34
N GLU A 125 19.74 -3.47 -13.07
CA GLU A 125 18.76 -4.14 -13.91
C GLU A 125 18.12 -3.11 -14.86
N TRP A 126 18.29 -3.30 -16.18
CA TRP A 126 17.87 -2.39 -17.25
C TRP A 126 16.73 -2.96 -18.09
#